data_AF-A0AAD9KFC2-F1
#
_entry.id   AF-A0AAD9KFC2-F1
#
_cell.length_a   1.000
_cell.length_b   1.000
_cell.length_c   1.000
_cell.angle_alpha   90.00
_cell.angle_beta   90.00
_cell.angle_gamma   90.00
#
_symmetry.space_group_name_H-M   'P 1'
#
loop_
_entity.id
_entity.type
_entity.pdbx_description
1 polymer ?
#
loop_
_entity_poly.entity_id
_entity_poly.type
_entity_poly.pdbx_seq_one_letter_code
_entity_poly.pdbx_strand_id
1 'polypeptide(L)'
;MVFTYTVTASFGYLTFGTGINQDILLSYRPTADVLVAVIFVAFKMYTTYPILLFVGRAALDSVWVELRHLEPEKVASQERCRRIVVTSIWFTSSLLLSIIVPNIGVVISLLGGFAGLFIFTFPGLCLLQMLLQGYVNSSEQPRRYYALYAMAIGYLVIGAFIFGLVTTQSLLTDFSYMPTHVRTPEQCN
;
A
#
# COMPACT_ATOMS: atom_id res chain seq x y z
N MET A 1 13.97 3.95 -12.67
CA MET A 1 13.36 2.88 -11.84
C MET A 1 12.96 1.68 -12.69
N VAL A 2 12.04 1.79 -13.65
CA VAL A 2 11.55 0.60 -14.42
C VAL A 2 12.69 -0.29 -14.95
N PHE A 3 13.72 0.30 -15.59
CA PHE A 3 14.85 -0.47 -16.10
C PHE A 3 15.62 -1.23 -15.02
N THR A 4 15.88 -0.62 -13.86
CA THR A 4 16.60 -1.29 -12.77
C THR A 4 15.77 -2.40 -12.15
N TYR A 5 14.46 -2.22 -11.99
CA TYR A 5 13.56 -3.28 -11.51
C TYR A 5 13.51 -4.46 -12.48
N THR A 6 13.35 -4.21 -13.78
CA THR A 6 13.33 -5.28 -14.79
C THR A 6 14.66 -6.03 -14.85
N VAL A 7 15.79 -5.31 -14.83
CA VAL A 7 17.12 -5.92 -14.85
C VAL A 7 17.34 -6.78 -13.60
N THR A 8 17.09 -6.24 -12.40
CA THR A 8 17.24 -7.00 -11.15
C THR A 8 16.31 -8.21 -11.10
N ALA A 9 15.06 -8.08 -11.58
CA ALA A 9 14.12 -9.20 -11.64
C ALA A 9 14.59 -10.30 -12.61
N SER A 10 15.07 -9.94 -13.80
CA SER A 10 15.57 -10.91 -14.78
C SER A 10 16.79 -11.66 -14.28
N PHE A 11 17.78 -10.97 -13.69
CA PHE A 11 18.97 -11.62 -13.12
C PHE A 11 18.63 -12.47 -11.89
N GLY A 12 17.70 -12.01 -11.03
CA GLY A 12 17.19 -12.79 -9.91
C GLY A 12 16.49 -14.09 -10.36
N TYR A 13 15.66 -14.00 -11.40
CA TYR A 13 14.98 -15.16 -11.99
C TYR A 13 15.98 -16.16 -12.59
N LEU A 14 17.01 -15.69 -13.30
CA LEU A 14 18.04 -16.57 -13.87
C LEU A 14 18.90 -17.27 -12.81
N THR A 15 19.08 -16.66 -11.63
CA THR A 15 19.95 -17.19 -10.57
C THR A 15 19.28 -18.32 -9.75
N PHE A 16 17.96 -18.24 -9.53
CA PHE A 16 17.23 -19.16 -8.66
C PHE A 16 16.15 -19.99 -9.37
N GLY A 17 15.83 -19.65 -10.62
CA GLY A 17 14.79 -20.32 -11.39
C GLY A 17 13.39 -20.11 -10.80
N THR A 18 12.57 -21.16 -10.83
CA THR A 18 11.13 -21.11 -10.47
C THR A 18 10.85 -21.25 -8.97
N GLY A 19 11.86 -21.48 -8.12
CA GLY A 19 11.72 -21.71 -6.68
C GLY A 19 12.05 -20.51 -5.79
N ILE A 20 11.73 -19.29 -6.22
CA ILE A 20 12.09 -18.04 -5.53
C ILE A 20 11.07 -17.72 -4.42
N ASN A 21 11.55 -17.54 -3.20
CA ASN A 21 10.73 -16.99 -2.12
C ASN A 21 10.42 -15.51 -2.38
N GLN A 22 9.25 -15.04 -1.92
CA GLN A 22 8.86 -13.63 -2.08
C GLN A 22 9.83 -12.66 -1.40
N ASP A 23 10.51 -13.12 -0.35
CA ASP A 23 11.74 -12.49 0.12
C ASP A 23 12.95 -13.12 -0.58
N ILE A 24 13.52 -12.36 -1.52
CA ILE A 24 14.68 -12.82 -2.30
C ILE A 24 15.91 -13.07 -1.41
N LEU A 25 16.03 -12.39 -0.26
CA LEU A 25 17.16 -12.55 0.65
C LEU A 25 17.14 -13.90 1.35
N LEU A 26 15.97 -14.49 1.57
CA LEU A 26 15.82 -15.83 2.15
C LEU A 26 16.18 -16.96 1.16
N SER A 27 16.23 -16.67 -0.14
CA SER A 27 16.62 -17.67 -1.16
C SER A 27 18.14 -17.83 -1.27
N TYR A 28 18.92 -16.88 -0.74
CA TYR A 28 20.38 -16.95 -0.73
C TYR A 28 20.90 -17.77 0.46
N ARG A 29 21.98 -18.53 0.25
CA ARG A 29 22.73 -19.14 1.36
C ARG A 29 23.36 -18.07 2.25
N PRO A 30 23.49 -18.30 3.57
CA PRO A 30 24.05 -17.34 4.52
C PRO A 30 25.58 -17.21 4.34
N THR A 31 25.97 -16.52 3.28
CA THR A 31 27.35 -16.13 2.97
C THR A 31 27.60 -14.70 3.49
N ALA A 32 28.85 -14.34 3.78
CA ALA A 32 29.22 -13.03 4.32
C ALA A 32 28.66 -11.84 3.50
N ASP A 33 28.66 -11.92 2.17
CA ASP A 33 28.17 -10.84 1.29
C ASP A 33 26.66 -10.61 1.41
N VAL A 34 25.89 -11.70 1.56
CA VAL A 34 24.43 -11.63 1.73
C VAL A 34 24.08 -11.04 3.08
N LEU A 35 24.84 -11.39 4.14
CA LEU A 35 24.67 -10.81 5.45
C LEU A 35 24.92 -9.30 5.44
N VAL A 36 25.96 -8.85 4.73
CA VAL A 36 26.21 -7.41 4.52
C VAL A 36 25.03 -6.74 3.83
N ALA A 37 24.49 -7.34 2.76
CA ALA A 37 23.31 -6.81 2.07
C ALA A 37 22.08 -6.67 2.99
N VAL A 38 21.81 -7.68 3.83
CA VAL A 38 20.72 -7.65 4.82
C VAL A 38 20.92 -6.51 5.82
N ILE A 39 22.15 -6.32 6.32
CA ILE A 39 22.48 -5.22 7.24
C ILE A 39 22.23 -3.86 6.60
N PHE A 40 22.63 -3.66 5.33
CA PHE A 40 22.36 -2.42 4.60
C PHE A 40 20.86 -2.17 4.40
N VAL A 41 20.07 -3.19 4.08
CA VAL A 41 18.62 -3.08 3.96
C VAL A 41 17.99 -2.71 5.31
N ALA A 42 18.43 -3.34 6.40
CA ALA A 42 17.97 -3.04 7.75
C ALA A 42 18.31 -1.59 8.16
N PHE A 43 19.54 -1.14 7.88
CA PHE A 43 19.97 0.24 8.14
C PHE A 43 19.12 1.25 7.36
N LYS A 44 18.88 0.99 6.06
CA LYS A 44 17.99 1.81 5.23
C LYS A 44 16.59 1.89 5.85
N MET A 45 16.05 0.76 6.30
CA MET A 45 14.71 0.70 6.90
C MET A 45 14.66 1.51 8.20
N TYR A 46 15.67 1.39 9.05
CA TYR A 46 15.79 2.18 10.29
C TYR A 46 15.78 3.69 10.02
N THR A 47 16.54 4.15 9.02
CA THR A 47 16.58 5.58 8.66
C THR A 47 15.30 6.06 7.96
N THR A 48 14.65 5.20 7.18
CA THR A 48 13.42 5.55 6.44
C THR A 48 12.20 5.61 7.37
N TYR A 49 12.17 4.79 8.42
CA TYR A 49 11.07 4.70 9.38
C TYR A 49 10.67 6.05 10.03
N PRO A 50 11.59 6.87 10.61
CA PRO A 50 11.22 8.16 11.18
C PRO A 50 10.71 9.17 10.14
N ILE A 51 11.21 9.09 8.89
CA ILE A 51 10.76 9.95 7.79
C ILE A 51 9.30 9.63 7.46
N LEU A 52 8.95 8.34 7.35
CA LEU A 52 7.57 7.90 7.08
C LEU A 52 6.63 8.28 8.23
N LEU A 53 7.07 8.14 9.48
CA LEU A 53 6.29 8.59 10.64
C LEU A 53 6.03 10.09 10.62
N PHE A 54 7.00 10.90 10.18
CA PHE A 54 6.83 12.35 10.07
C PHE A 54 5.80 12.72 9.00
N VAL A 55 5.87 12.11 7.82
CA VAL A 55 4.91 12.35 6.72
C VAL A 55 3.51 11.85 7.11
N GLY A 56 3.42 10.68 7.73
CA GLY A 56 2.15 10.14 8.23
C GLY A 56 1.51 11.03 9.30
N ARG A 57 2.31 11.60 10.22
CA ARG A 57 1.84 12.60 11.18
C ARG A 57 1.26 13.82 10.47
N ALA A 58 1.98 14.38 9.50
CA ALA A 58 1.55 15.58 8.81
C ALA A 58 0.21 15.35 8.09
N ALA A 59 0.06 14.20 7.42
CA ALA A 59 -1.18 13.82 6.74
C ALA A 59 -2.36 13.58 7.70
N LEU A 60 -2.14 12.93 8.84
CA LEU A 60 -3.19 12.74 9.86
C LEU A 60 -3.61 14.06 10.49
N ASP A 61 -2.67 14.99 10.69
CA ASP A 61 -2.98 16.31 11.24
C ASP A 61 -3.84 17.12 10.28
N SER A 62 -3.53 17.11 8.98
CA SER A 62 -4.35 17.79 7.98
C SER A 62 -5.77 17.21 7.91
N VAL A 63 -5.92 15.88 7.92
CA VAL A 63 -7.24 15.24 7.91
C VAL A 63 -8.02 15.52 9.19
N TRP A 64 -7.35 15.50 10.35
CA TRP A 64 -8.01 15.74 11.63
C TRP A 64 -8.51 17.18 11.76
N VAL A 65 -7.71 18.17 11.34
CA VAL A 65 -8.11 19.59 11.32
C VAL A 65 -9.31 19.80 10.39
N GLU A 66 -9.28 19.20 9.19
CA GLU A 66 -10.36 19.30 8.22
C GLU A 66 -11.65 18.63 8.71
N LEU A 67 -11.55 17.44 9.32
CA LEU A 67 -12.70 16.66 9.80
C LEU A 67 -13.39 17.29 11.02
N ARG A 68 -12.64 18.00 11.87
CA ARG A 68 -13.14 18.46 13.17
C ARG A 68 -13.49 19.94 13.25
N HIS A 69 -13.23 20.73 12.20
CA HIS A 69 -13.45 22.19 12.16
C HIS A 69 -13.08 22.90 13.48
N LEU A 70 -12.01 22.42 14.13
CA LEU A 70 -11.74 22.71 15.54
C LEU A 70 -10.72 23.85 15.66
N GLU A 71 -11.06 24.81 16.50
CA GLU A 71 -10.32 26.05 16.75
C GLU A 71 -8.86 25.78 17.19
N PRO A 72 -7.88 26.59 16.72
CA PRO A 72 -6.44 26.35 16.90
C PRO A 72 -5.93 26.29 18.35
N GLU A 73 -6.74 26.69 19.33
CA GLU A 73 -6.31 26.86 20.72
C GLU A 73 -6.08 25.53 21.49
N LYS A 74 -6.78 24.44 21.13
CA LYS A 74 -6.61 23.11 21.77
C LYS A 74 -5.51 22.25 21.13
N VAL A 75 -4.94 22.68 20.01
CA VAL A 75 -3.96 21.93 19.22
C VAL A 75 -2.60 21.82 19.94
N ALA A 76 -2.22 22.86 20.71
CA ALA A 76 -0.92 22.92 21.39
C ALA A 76 -0.79 21.92 22.56
N SER A 77 -1.88 21.59 23.26
CA SER A 77 -1.89 20.67 24.40
C SER A 77 -1.85 19.20 23.96
N GLN A 78 -2.46 18.86 22.82
CA GLN A 78 -2.59 17.49 22.34
C GLN A 78 -1.39 16.97 21.54
N GLU A 79 -0.36 17.78 21.27
CA GLU A 79 0.77 17.34 20.44
C GLU A 79 1.51 16.11 21.00
N ARG A 80 1.70 16.02 22.32
CA ARG A 80 2.33 14.85 22.96
C ARG A 80 1.44 13.62 22.89
N CYS A 81 0.15 13.78 23.18
CA CYS A 81 -0.81 12.68 23.11
C CYS A 81 -0.94 12.16 21.67
N ARG A 82 -0.92 13.07 20.68
CA ARG A 82 -0.94 12.71 19.25
C ARG A 82 0.32 11.95 18.83
N ARG A 83 1.50 12.32 19.33
CA ARG A 83 2.75 11.57 19.10
C ARG A 83 2.66 10.15 19.65
N ILE A 84 2.15 9.99 20.86
CA ILE A 84 1.97 8.68 21.51
C ILE A 84 0.92 7.86 20.74
N VAL A 85 -0.22 8.46 20.40
CA VAL A 85 -1.30 7.80 19.67
C VAL A 85 -0.83 7.35 18.28
N VAL A 86 -0.20 8.22 17.48
CA VAL A 86 0.31 7.85 16.15
C VAL A 86 1.34 6.74 16.23
N THR A 87 2.29 6.83 17.18
CA THR A 87 3.32 5.78 17.34
C THR A 87 2.70 4.47 17.84
N SER A 88 1.72 4.54 18.75
CA SER A 88 1.00 3.36 19.26
C SER A 88 0.15 2.69 18.19
N ILE A 89 -0.58 3.46 17.36
CA ILE A 89 -1.37 2.95 16.24
C ILE A 89 -0.45 2.33 15.22
N TRP A 90 0.64 3.01 14.86
CA TRP A 90 1.59 2.51 13.88
C TRP A 90 2.28 1.22 14.33
N PHE A 91 2.73 1.19 15.59
CA PHE A 91 3.36 0.01 16.20
C PHE A 91 2.36 -1.15 16.31
N THR A 92 1.16 -0.89 16.81
CA THR A 92 0.11 -1.90 16.94
C THR A 92 -0.30 -2.42 15.56
N SER A 93 -0.46 -1.55 14.56
CA SER A 93 -0.81 -1.96 13.19
C SER A 93 0.29 -2.82 12.58
N SER A 94 1.56 -2.44 12.75
CA SER A 94 2.69 -3.21 12.25
C SER A 94 2.81 -4.59 12.92
N LEU A 95 2.58 -4.65 14.24
CA LEU A 95 2.58 -5.89 15.00
C LEU A 95 1.40 -6.78 14.60
N LEU A 96 0.20 -6.22 14.47
CA LEU A 96 -0.99 -6.95 14.05
C LEU A 96 -0.82 -7.51 12.63
N LEU A 97 -0.28 -6.71 11.70
CA LEU A 97 0.00 -7.15 10.33
C LEU A 97 1.01 -8.30 10.32
N SER A 98 2.05 -8.23 11.16
CA SER A 98 3.06 -9.27 11.30
C SER A 98 2.48 -10.59 11.83
N ILE A 99 1.53 -10.52 12.76
CA ILE A 99 0.87 -11.70 13.33
C ILE A 99 -0.13 -12.32 12.33
N ILE A 100 -0.88 -11.50 11.60
CA ILE A 100 -1.95 -11.96 10.70
C ILE A 100 -1.36 -12.46 9.37
N VAL A 101 -0.31 -11.81 8.84
CA VAL A 101 0.21 -12.09 7.50
C VAL A 101 1.74 -12.29 7.54
N PRO A 102 2.23 -13.54 7.62
CA PRO A 102 3.67 -13.83 7.56
C PRO A 102 4.24 -13.73 6.13
N ASN A 103 3.41 -13.51 5.10
CA ASN A 103 3.84 -13.42 3.70
C ASN A 103 3.99 -11.96 3.23
N ILE A 104 5.23 -11.52 3.04
CA ILE A 104 5.57 -10.15 2.62
C ILE A 104 4.94 -9.77 1.27
N GLY A 105 4.81 -10.70 0.31
CA GLY A 105 4.25 -10.36 -1.00
C GLY A 105 2.74 -10.13 -0.98
N VAL A 106 1.98 -10.78 -0.09
CA VAL A 106 0.54 -10.48 0.10
C VAL A 106 0.36 -9.04 0.56
N VAL A 107 1.17 -8.60 1.52
CA VAL A 107 1.17 -7.22 2.02
C VAL A 107 1.56 -6.23 0.92
N ILE A 108 2.63 -6.52 0.16
CA ILE A 108 3.07 -5.66 -0.96
C ILE A 108 1.99 -5.57 -2.03
N SER A 109 1.33 -6.67 -2.38
CA SER A 109 0.24 -6.67 -3.35
C SER A 109 -0.92 -5.80 -2.86
N LEU A 110 -1.39 -5.96 -1.63
CA LEU A 110 -2.45 -5.13 -1.06
C LEU A 110 -2.08 -3.65 -1.03
N LEU A 111 -0.88 -3.30 -0.58
CA LEU A 111 -0.38 -1.92 -0.59
C LEU A 111 -0.32 -1.34 -2.01
N GLY A 112 0.09 -2.15 -2.99
CA GLY A 112 0.05 -1.79 -4.41
C GLY A 112 -1.37 -1.55 -4.92
N GLY A 113 -2.33 -2.37 -4.49
CA GLY A 113 -3.76 -2.19 -4.80
C GLY A 113 -4.32 -0.87 -4.24
N PHE A 114 -4.03 -0.56 -2.97
CA PHE A 114 -4.38 0.73 -2.38
C PHE A 114 -3.70 1.91 -3.09
N ALA A 115 -2.41 1.78 -3.43
CA ALA A 115 -1.70 2.80 -4.18
C ALA A 115 -2.35 3.04 -5.57
N GLY A 116 -2.67 1.97 -6.29
CA GLY A 116 -3.39 2.04 -7.57
C GLY A 116 -4.76 2.71 -7.42
N LEU A 117 -5.53 2.35 -6.39
CA LEU A 117 -6.80 2.97 -6.07
C LEU A 117 -6.64 4.48 -5.90
N PHE A 118 -5.69 4.94 -5.09
CA PHE A 118 -5.46 6.36 -4.86
C PHE A 118 -4.98 7.11 -6.11
N ILE A 119 -4.05 6.51 -6.87
CA ILE A 119 -3.52 7.11 -8.10
C ILE A 119 -4.62 7.38 -9.14
N PHE A 120 -5.60 6.49 -9.27
CA PHE A 120 -6.72 6.68 -10.20
C PHE A 120 -7.89 7.46 -9.59
N THR A 121 -8.13 7.34 -8.29
CA THR A 121 -9.26 7.99 -7.62
C THR A 121 -9.05 9.49 -7.47
N PHE A 122 -7.84 9.96 -7.11
CA PHE A 122 -7.58 11.39 -6.98
C PHE A 122 -7.85 12.21 -8.26
N PRO A 123 -7.30 11.85 -9.45
CA PRO A 123 -7.60 12.57 -10.67
C PRO A 123 -9.07 12.39 -11.10
N GLY A 124 -9.68 11.23 -10.85
CA GLY A 124 -11.10 10.99 -11.12
C GLY A 124 -12.03 11.89 -10.31
N LEU A 125 -11.80 11.99 -8.99
CA LEU A 125 -12.58 12.87 -8.10
C LEU A 125 -12.34 14.35 -8.39
N CYS A 126 -11.09 14.74 -8.65
CA CYS A 126 -10.76 16.12 -9.02
C CYS A 126 -11.48 16.55 -10.31
N LEU A 127 -11.43 15.71 -11.34
CA LEU A 127 -12.12 15.98 -12.61
C LEU A 127 -13.65 16.03 -12.42
N LEU A 128 -14.21 15.13 -11.61
CA LEU A 128 -15.63 15.12 -11.29
C LEU A 128 -16.05 16.40 -10.53
N GLN A 129 -15.26 16.82 -9.54
CA GLN A 129 -15.54 18.02 -8.76
C GLN A 129 -15.47 19.28 -9.63
N MET A 130 -14.47 19.39 -10.52
CA MET A 130 -14.39 20.51 -11.47
C MET A 130 -15.61 20.58 -12.40
N LEU A 131 -16.12 19.43 -12.85
CA LEU A 131 -17.33 19.37 -13.69
C LEU A 131 -18.59 19.75 -12.92
N LEU A 132 -18.71 19.33 -11.65
CA LEU A 132 -19.84 19.67 -10.77
C LEU A 132 -19.84 21.14 -10.36
N GLN A 133 -18.67 21.75 -10.20
CA GLN A 133 -18.50 23.18 -9.91
C GLN A 133 -18.80 24.08 -11.12
N GLY A 134 -19.18 23.52 -12.27
CA GLY A 134 -19.58 24.28 -13.44
C GLY A 134 -18.40 24.88 -14.22
N TYR A 135 -17.18 24.36 -14.06
CA TYR A 135 -16.02 24.83 -14.82
C TYR A 135 -16.19 24.67 -16.35
N VAL A 136 -16.90 23.62 -16.77
CA VAL A 136 -17.29 23.41 -18.17
C VAL A 136 -18.81 23.56 -18.28
N ASN A 137 -19.25 24.59 -18.99
CA ASN A 137 -20.66 24.84 -19.25
C ASN A 137 -21.26 23.74 -20.14
N SER A 138 -22.24 23.01 -19.61
CA SER A 138 -22.94 21.93 -20.31
C SER A 138 -23.70 22.40 -21.56
N SER A 139 -24.09 23.69 -21.62
CA SER A 139 -24.83 24.24 -22.78
C SER A 139 -23.94 24.64 -23.95
N GLU A 140 -22.73 25.15 -23.69
CA GLU A 140 -21.81 25.64 -24.74
C GLU A 140 -21.03 24.49 -25.38
N GLN A 141 -20.61 23.49 -24.60
CA GLN A 141 -19.77 22.37 -25.08
C GLN A 141 -20.22 21.01 -24.50
N PRO A 142 -21.42 20.51 -24.85
CA PRO A 142 -21.99 19.30 -24.26
C PRO A 142 -21.10 18.06 -24.51
N ARG A 143 -20.51 17.94 -25.71
CA ARG A 143 -19.67 16.78 -26.06
C ARG A 143 -18.42 16.67 -25.18
N ARG A 144 -17.81 17.80 -24.81
CA ARG A 144 -16.64 17.84 -23.92
C ARG A 144 -17.02 17.57 -22.48
N TYR A 145 -18.13 18.13 -22.01
CA TYR A 145 -18.67 17.85 -20.68
C TYR A 145 -18.92 16.34 -20.49
N TYR A 146 -19.66 15.71 -21.40
CA TYR A 146 -19.92 14.26 -21.33
C TYR A 146 -18.64 13.42 -21.48
N ALA A 147 -17.69 13.82 -22.33
CA ALA A 147 -16.42 13.10 -22.49
C ALA A 147 -15.58 13.15 -21.20
N LEU A 148 -15.43 14.32 -20.57
CA LEU A 148 -14.69 14.47 -19.32
C LEU A 148 -15.40 13.76 -18.16
N TYR A 149 -16.73 13.81 -18.12
CA TYR A 149 -17.53 13.09 -17.12
C TYR A 149 -17.35 11.57 -17.26
N ALA A 150 -17.42 11.04 -18.49
CA ALA A 150 -17.15 9.64 -18.77
C ALA A 150 -15.72 9.23 -18.41
N MET A 151 -14.73 10.10 -18.68
CA MET A 151 -13.34 9.85 -18.26
C MET A 151 -13.19 9.83 -16.74
N ALA A 152 -13.81 10.76 -16.01
CA ALA A 152 -13.78 10.79 -14.55
C ALA A 152 -14.35 9.49 -13.95
N ILE A 153 -15.53 9.06 -14.43
CA ILE A 153 -16.13 7.79 -14.03
C ILE A 153 -15.21 6.62 -14.42
N GLY A 154 -14.64 6.64 -15.62
CA GLY A 154 -13.71 5.61 -16.08
C GLY A 154 -12.52 5.42 -15.13
N TYR A 155 -11.89 6.51 -14.69
CA TYR A 155 -10.79 6.44 -13.72
C TYR A 155 -11.23 5.87 -12.36
N LEU A 156 -12.41 6.27 -11.87
CA LEU A 156 -12.96 5.73 -10.61
C LEU A 156 -13.27 4.23 -10.71
N VAL A 157 -13.89 3.81 -11.80
CA VAL A 157 -14.24 2.40 -12.04
C VAL A 157 -12.98 1.55 -12.19
N ILE A 158 -11.99 2.01 -12.96
CA ILE A 158 -10.72 1.30 -13.13
C ILE A 158 -9.98 1.18 -11.79
N GLY A 159 -9.91 2.27 -11.00
CA GLY A 159 -9.30 2.25 -9.68
C GLY A 159 -9.96 1.25 -8.74
N ALA A 160 -11.29 1.27 -8.65
CA ALA A 160 -12.06 0.33 -7.83
C ALA A 160 -11.90 -1.12 -8.30
N PHE A 161 -11.86 -1.35 -9.62
CA PHE A 161 -11.68 -2.68 -10.19
C PHE A 161 -10.28 -3.24 -9.90
N ILE A 162 -9.22 -2.45 -10.09
CA ILE A 162 -7.84 -2.88 -9.78
C ILE A 162 -7.73 -3.23 -8.29
N PHE A 163 -8.29 -2.40 -7.41
CA PHE A 163 -8.33 -2.69 -5.98
C PHE A 163 -9.04 -4.01 -5.69
N GLY A 164 -10.25 -4.20 -6.24
CA GLY A 164 -11.01 -5.44 -6.08
C GLY A 164 -10.26 -6.68 -6.59
N LEU A 165 -9.58 -6.60 -7.74
CA LEU A 165 -8.76 -7.68 -8.27
C LEU A 165 -7.63 -8.03 -7.31
N VAL A 166 -6.87 -7.04 -6.86
CA VAL A 166 -5.73 -7.26 -5.97
C VAL A 166 -6.17 -7.85 -4.62
N THR A 167 -7.27 -7.35 -4.06
CA THR A 167 -7.86 -7.89 -2.82
C THR A 167 -8.34 -9.32 -3.02
N THR A 168 -9.00 -9.63 -4.13
CA THR A 168 -9.48 -11.00 -4.40
C THR A 168 -8.31 -11.97 -4.57
N GLN A 169 -7.27 -11.56 -5.31
CA GLN A 169 -6.08 -12.39 -5.54
C GLN A 169 -5.31 -12.65 -4.24
N SER A 170 -5.16 -11.64 -3.39
CA SER A 170 -4.52 -11.80 -2.07
C SER A 170 -5.30 -12.72 -1.15
N LEU A 171 -6.64 -12.60 -1.10
CA LEU A 171 -7.50 -13.49 -0.32
C LEU A 171 -7.43 -14.95 -0.83
N LEU A 172 -7.47 -15.16 -2.15
CA LEU A 172 -7.33 -16.49 -2.74
C LEU A 172 -5.98 -17.12 -2.41
N THR A 173 -4.91 -16.31 -2.46
CA THR A 173 -3.56 -16.75 -2.13
C THR A 173 -3.49 -17.18 -0.67
N ASP A 174 -4.03 -16.38 0.25
CA ASP A 174 -4.06 -16.70 1.70
C ASP A 174 -4.89 -17.97 2.00
N PHE A 175 -6.05 -18.13 1.36
CA PHE A 175 -6.88 -19.33 1.51
C PHE A 175 -6.20 -20.59 0.94
N SER A 176 -5.36 -20.44 -0.08
CA SER A 176 -4.57 -21.52 -0.68
C SER A 176 -3.40 -21.97 0.21
N TYR A 177 -2.93 -21.12 1.12
CA TYR A 177 -1.98 -21.49 2.17
C TYR A 177 -2.67 -22.05 3.44
N MET A 178 -3.97 -21.83 3.60
CA MET A 178 -4.81 -22.38 4.69
C MET A 178 -5.30 -23.85 4.57
N PRO A 179 -5.01 -24.71 3.57
CA PRO A 179 -5.58 -26.06 3.51
C PRO A 179 -4.70 -27.18 4.09
N THR A 180 -3.72 -26.90 4.98
CA THR A 180 -2.90 -27.98 5.57
C THR A 180 -2.73 -27.99 7.10
N HIS A 181 -3.24 -27.01 7.86
CA HIS A 181 -3.16 -27.08 9.33
C HIS A 181 -4.41 -27.67 10.04
N VAL A 182 -5.40 -28.18 9.29
CA VAL A 182 -6.63 -28.80 9.87
C VAL A 182 -6.85 -30.25 9.39
N ARG A 183 -5.91 -30.88 8.68
CA ARG A 183 -5.97 -32.33 8.44
C ARG A 183 -4.64 -33.02 8.74
N THR A 184 -4.45 -33.37 10.01
CA THR A 184 -3.95 -34.68 10.46
C THR A 184 -3.95 -34.68 11.99
N PRO A 185 -4.70 -35.61 12.60
CA PRO A 185 -4.00 -36.73 13.21
C PRO A 185 -4.48 -38.04 12.57
N GLU A 186 -3.62 -39.05 12.62
CA GLU A 186 -3.76 -40.40 12.05
C GLU A 186 -3.44 -40.55 10.56
N GLN A 187 -2.18 -40.90 10.26
CA GLN A 187 -1.87 -42.32 10.05
C GLN A 187 -0.42 -42.58 10.50
N CYS A 188 -0.31 -43.32 11.60
CA CYS A 188 0.85 -44.14 11.94
C CYS A 188 0.72 -45.42 11.12
N ASN A 189 1.65 -45.67 10.19
CA ASN A 189 2.25 -46.99 9.91
C ASN A 189 3.42 -46.80 8.93
#